data_AF-A0A3E2T9K3-F1
#
_entry.id   AF-A0A3E2T9K3-F1
#
_cell.length_a   1.000
_cell.length_b   1.000
_cell.length_c   1.000
_cell.angle_alpha   90.00
_cell.angle_beta   90.00
_cell.angle_gamma   90.00
#
_symmetry.space_group_name_H-M   'P 1'
#
loop_
_entity.id
_entity.type
_entity.pdbx_description
1 polymer ?
#
loop_
_entity_poly.entity_id
_entity_poly.type
_entity_poly.pdbx_seq_one_letter_code
_entity_poly.pdbx_strand_id
1 'polypeptide(L)'
;MMGLLSACGLPMSENVQVEELLRAPRLPGDYGALQNALNEWLGESAQLKYPMQGELLSPFLLQDLDGDGQQDAAVLYTTAQSSNVCIAFLQKDAAGVWQVRQSIEGLADTVDNVRLAQLQDGSATQLVVGYLAAQGDSYLAVYSYENGTVNAILEQSYEQYLVEDITGGGNEDLILMSTLEDGGVQIELLTVDRDGMFQQVAVMGLSADKFSGCAAVAAGLGADGKRYLVLDGWTGLSGNNLATVLLYFDEDSQQMLPAEQISTSELYNASLRNVSTLVSRDLDGDGIVEIPTQPDEAGLLNLSQSRRMDFIVWMDYTSPEPEKSFGLLDEESSCYIELPAEWEGNLMLTDSAEGEEAVELRTVDEGKLVLTMRLVPSSESAAGWTRLGVVASRQMQAKFGPDVVLKDQSYRLSRSLYRLN
;
A
#
# COMPACT_ATOMS: atom_id res chain seq x y z
N MET A 1 -37.85 -8.10 47.41
CA MET A 1 -36.71 -7.41 46.78
C MET A 1 -36.20 -8.35 45.68
N MET A 2 -36.95 -8.60 44.59
CA MET A 2 -37.29 -7.74 43.45
C MET A 2 -36.06 -6.97 42.92
N GLY A 3 -35.46 -7.53 41.86
CA GLY A 3 -34.52 -6.87 40.97
C GLY A 3 -34.86 -7.33 39.55
N LEU A 4 -35.50 -6.45 38.79
CA LEU A 4 -36.00 -6.66 37.44
C LEU A 4 -34.85 -6.59 36.41
N LEU A 5 -34.86 -7.52 35.46
CA LEU A 5 -34.20 -7.39 34.16
C LEU A 5 -35.02 -6.40 33.32
N SER A 6 -34.41 -5.32 32.85
CA SER A 6 -35.05 -4.36 31.95
C SER A 6 -34.90 -4.86 30.51
N ALA A 7 -36.00 -5.26 29.90
CA ALA A 7 -36.10 -5.62 28.49
C ALA A 7 -36.07 -4.36 27.61
N CYS A 8 -35.36 -4.43 26.48
CA CYS A 8 -35.42 -3.46 25.40
C CYS A 8 -36.84 -3.43 24.82
N GLY A 9 -37.55 -2.32 25.02
CA GLY A 9 -38.75 -1.97 24.28
C GLY A 9 -38.40 -1.00 23.16
N LEU A 10 -38.26 -1.50 21.94
CA LEU A 10 -38.45 -0.68 20.75
C LEU A 10 -39.97 -0.55 20.52
N PRO A 11 -40.53 0.66 20.31
CA PRO A 11 -41.90 0.78 19.85
C PRO A 11 -41.93 0.32 18.39
N MET A 12 -42.53 -0.84 18.16
CA MET A 12 -42.95 -1.28 16.83
C MET A 12 -43.99 -0.29 16.30
N SER A 13 -43.58 0.58 15.40
CA SER A 13 -44.51 1.28 14.51
C SER A 13 -45.03 0.27 13.49
N GLU A 14 -46.28 -0.16 13.68
CA GLU A 14 -47.03 -0.97 12.73
C GLU A 14 -47.20 -0.24 11.39
N ASN A 15 -46.79 -0.92 10.32
CA ASN A 15 -47.05 -0.72 8.88
C ASN A 15 -45.78 -0.66 8.01
N VAL A 16 -44.79 -1.53 8.27
CA VAL A 16 -43.84 -1.92 7.22
C VAL A 16 -44.58 -2.90 6.31
N GLN A 17 -44.95 -2.45 5.11
CA GLN A 17 -45.62 -3.29 4.11
C GLN A 17 -44.72 -4.49 3.77
N VAL A 18 -45.30 -5.66 3.51
CA VAL A 18 -44.54 -6.90 3.21
C VAL A 18 -43.63 -6.71 1.99
N GLU A 19 -43.99 -5.79 1.09
CA GLU A 19 -43.17 -5.33 -0.04
C GLU A 19 -41.85 -4.65 0.39
N GLU A 20 -41.80 -4.00 1.56
CA GLU A 20 -40.57 -3.37 2.09
C GLU A 20 -39.58 -4.41 2.63
N LEU A 21 -40.06 -5.58 3.05
CA LEU A 21 -39.23 -6.73 3.48
C LEU A 21 -38.65 -7.53 2.31
N LEU A 22 -39.18 -7.32 1.09
CA LEU A 22 -38.67 -7.89 -0.16
C LEU A 22 -37.71 -6.94 -0.90
N ARG A 23 -37.50 -5.73 -0.37
CA ARG A 23 -36.59 -4.72 -0.95
C ARG A 23 -35.18 -4.95 -0.42
N ALA A 24 -34.18 -4.77 -1.29
CA ALA A 24 -32.78 -4.82 -0.87
C ALA A 24 -32.53 -3.87 0.33
N PRO A 25 -31.66 -4.25 1.30
CA PRO A 25 -31.37 -3.43 2.47
C PRO A 25 -30.97 -2.01 2.04
N ARG A 26 -31.63 -0.99 2.60
CA ARG A 26 -31.25 0.41 2.34
C ARG A 26 -29.97 0.72 3.10
N LEU A 27 -29.02 1.37 2.43
CA LEU A 27 -27.82 1.86 3.09
C LEU A 27 -28.22 2.94 4.13
N PRO A 28 -27.72 2.85 5.37
CA PRO A 28 -28.06 3.80 6.42
C PRO A 28 -27.46 5.19 6.14
N GLY A 29 -28.14 6.25 6.59
CA GLY A 29 -27.62 7.62 6.57
C GLY A 29 -27.50 8.24 5.17
N ASP A 30 -26.43 9.01 4.94
CA ASP A 30 -26.18 9.76 3.71
C ASP A 30 -26.06 8.86 2.46
N TYR A 31 -25.56 7.63 2.58
CA TYR A 31 -25.41 6.72 1.43
C TYR A 31 -26.75 6.31 0.80
N GLY A 32 -27.79 6.11 1.62
CA GLY A 32 -29.13 5.87 1.10
C GLY A 32 -29.71 7.09 0.38
N ALA A 33 -29.43 8.30 0.89
CA ALA A 33 -29.86 9.54 0.26
C ALA A 33 -29.13 9.79 -1.07
N LEU A 34 -27.82 9.54 -1.12
CA LEU A 34 -27.00 9.62 -2.35
C LEU A 34 -27.49 8.65 -3.42
N GLN A 35 -27.73 7.38 -3.05
CA GLN A 35 -28.24 6.38 -4.00
C GLN A 35 -29.63 6.75 -4.53
N ASN A 36 -30.51 7.27 -3.67
CA ASN A 36 -31.83 7.74 -4.11
C ASN A 36 -31.72 8.94 -5.06
N ALA A 37 -30.89 9.94 -4.73
CA ALA A 37 -30.67 11.09 -5.60
C ALA A 37 -30.11 10.69 -6.97
N LEU A 38 -29.17 9.73 -7.00
CA LEU A 38 -28.63 9.18 -8.24
C LEU A 38 -29.72 8.47 -9.07
N ASN A 39 -30.50 7.59 -8.45
CA ASN A 39 -31.56 6.85 -9.14
C ASN A 39 -32.69 7.76 -9.66
N GLU A 40 -33.05 8.79 -8.89
CA GLU A 40 -34.03 9.80 -9.31
C GLU A 40 -33.52 10.60 -10.51
N TRP A 41 -32.25 10.98 -10.51
CA TRP A 41 -31.62 11.69 -11.63
C TRP A 41 -31.51 10.82 -12.89
N LEU A 42 -31.13 9.54 -12.75
CA LEU A 42 -31.05 8.61 -13.88
C LEU A 42 -32.42 8.18 -14.42
N GLY A 43 -33.46 8.19 -13.58
CA GLY A 43 -34.76 7.59 -13.90
C GLY A 43 -34.76 6.06 -13.91
N GLU A 44 -33.66 5.43 -13.50
CA GLU A 44 -33.47 3.99 -13.37
C GLU A 44 -32.62 3.65 -12.14
N SER A 45 -32.49 2.36 -11.82
CA SER A 45 -31.62 1.92 -10.73
C SER A 45 -30.19 1.75 -11.21
N ALA A 46 -29.28 2.56 -10.67
CA ALA A 46 -27.84 2.42 -10.87
C ALA A 46 -27.30 1.12 -10.27
N GLN A 47 -26.33 0.51 -10.94
CA GLN A 47 -25.51 -0.56 -10.37
C GLN A 47 -24.24 0.04 -9.77
N LEU A 48 -24.11 0.00 -8.44
CA LEU A 48 -22.96 0.57 -7.75
C LEU A 48 -21.69 -0.24 -8.01
N LYS A 49 -20.56 0.44 -8.18
CA LYS A 49 -19.26 -0.16 -8.49
C LYS A 49 -18.28 0.06 -7.34
N TYR A 50 -17.78 -1.04 -6.79
CA TYR A 50 -16.88 -1.05 -5.64
C TYR A 50 -15.45 -1.16 -6.17
N PRO A 51 -14.54 -0.26 -5.75
CA PRO A 51 -13.12 -0.40 -6.04
C PRO A 51 -12.59 -1.75 -5.55
N MET A 52 -11.70 -2.37 -6.32
CA MET A 52 -11.15 -3.69 -6.00
C MET A 52 -10.10 -3.62 -4.87
N GLN A 53 -9.35 -2.52 -4.81
CA GLN A 53 -8.25 -2.31 -3.89
C GLN A 53 -8.06 -0.83 -3.53
N GLY A 54 -7.08 -0.55 -2.67
CA GLY A 54 -6.78 0.78 -2.15
C GLY A 54 -7.52 1.11 -0.84
N GLU A 55 -7.41 2.37 -0.41
CA GLU A 55 -7.96 2.83 0.86
C GLU A 55 -9.49 3.03 0.82
N LEU A 56 -10.01 3.43 -0.35
CA LEU A 56 -11.41 3.77 -0.57
C LEU A 56 -12.13 2.61 -1.28
N LEU A 57 -12.70 1.69 -0.51
CA LEU A 57 -13.41 0.50 -1.03
C LEU A 57 -14.93 0.71 -1.18
N SER A 58 -15.43 1.89 -0.83
CA SER A 58 -16.84 2.26 -0.94
C SER A 58 -17.15 2.84 -2.32
N PRO A 59 -18.32 2.56 -2.92
CA PRO A 59 -18.77 3.19 -4.17
C PRO A 59 -19.20 4.65 -3.94
N PHE A 60 -19.33 5.06 -2.68
CA PHE A 60 -19.65 6.43 -2.27
C PHE A 60 -18.40 7.06 -1.65
N LEU A 61 -18.03 8.21 -2.18
CA LEU A 61 -17.01 9.11 -1.69
C LEU A 61 -17.69 10.36 -1.12
N LEU A 62 -17.23 10.84 0.02
CA LEU A 62 -17.74 12.05 0.67
C LEU A 62 -16.55 12.91 1.10
N GLN A 63 -16.32 14.02 0.40
CA GLN A 63 -15.17 14.91 0.59
C GLN A 63 -15.54 16.30 0.07
N ASP A 64 -14.87 17.35 0.55
CA ASP A 64 -14.90 18.68 -0.09
C ASP A 64 -14.09 18.62 -1.40
N LEU A 65 -14.79 18.44 -2.52
CA LEU A 65 -14.16 18.21 -3.83
C LEU A 65 -13.90 19.52 -4.55
N ASP A 66 -14.81 20.51 -4.41
CA ASP A 66 -14.65 21.82 -5.02
C ASP A 66 -13.93 22.86 -4.15
N GLY A 67 -13.63 22.51 -2.90
CA GLY A 67 -12.83 23.31 -1.97
C GLY A 67 -13.61 24.45 -1.32
N ASP A 68 -14.94 24.44 -1.37
CA ASP A 68 -15.81 25.48 -0.79
C ASP A 68 -16.03 25.35 0.73
N GLY A 69 -15.49 24.29 1.34
CA GLY A 69 -15.63 23.96 2.76
C GLY A 69 -16.89 23.16 3.11
N GLN A 70 -17.73 22.82 2.12
CA GLN A 70 -18.89 21.95 2.25
C GLN A 70 -18.55 20.55 1.73
N GLN A 71 -19.37 19.57 2.14
CA GLN A 71 -19.15 18.20 1.74
C GLN A 71 -19.86 17.91 0.42
N ASP A 72 -19.07 17.52 -0.58
CA ASP A 72 -19.55 16.95 -1.85
C ASP A 72 -19.57 15.43 -1.77
N ALA A 73 -20.14 14.80 -2.80
CA ALA A 73 -20.08 13.36 -2.97
C ALA A 73 -19.73 12.97 -4.40
N ALA A 74 -18.99 11.87 -4.55
CA ALA A 74 -18.83 11.16 -5.81
C ALA A 74 -19.37 9.73 -5.67
N VAL A 75 -20.12 9.26 -6.67
CA VAL A 75 -20.71 7.91 -6.65
C VAL A 75 -20.32 7.15 -7.91
N LEU A 76 -19.71 5.98 -7.72
CA LEU A 76 -19.30 5.08 -8.79
C LEU A 76 -20.44 4.15 -9.18
N TYR A 77 -20.81 4.13 -10.46
CA TYR A 77 -21.92 3.33 -10.95
C TYR A 77 -21.81 2.93 -12.42
N THR A 78 -22.58 1.92 -12.81
CA THR A 78 -22.90 1.62 -14.21
C THR A 78 -24.40 1.66 -14.43
N THR A 79 -24.79 1.86 -15.70
CA THR A 79 -26.18 1.82 -16.17
C THR A 79 -26.38 0.62 -17.09
N ALA A 80 -27.60 0.38 -17.54
CA ALA A 80 -27.83 -0.61 -18.59
C ALA A 80 -27.27 -0.20 -19.97
N GLN A 81 -26.91 1.08 -20.13
CA GLN A 81 -26.55 1.69 -21.42
C GLN A 81 -25.04 1.92 -21.58
N SER A 82 -24.30 2.06 -20.48
CA SER A 82 -22.84 2.15 -20.50
C SER A 82 -22.21 0.96 -19.79
N SER A 83 -21.22 0.36 -20.45
CA SER A 83 -20.37 -0.66 -19.85
C SER A 83 -19.30 -0.06 -18.93
N ASN A 84 -18.88 1.18 -19.18
CA ASN A 84 -17.84 1.84 -18.42
C ASN A 84 -18.41 2.36 -17.09
N VAL A 85 -17.57 2.37 -16.07
CA VAL A 85 -17.96 2.93 -14.78
C VAL A 85 -18.05 4.45 -14.90
N CYS A 86 -19.24 4.98 -14.63
CA CYS A 86 -19.50 6.40 -14.51
C CYS A 86 -19.30 6.87 -13.07
N ILE A 87 -19.01 8.16 -12.94
CA ILE A 87 -18.92 8.86 -11.67
C ILE A 87 -19.94 9.99 -11.68
N ALA A 88 -20.86 9.98 -10.71
CA ALA A 88 -21.79 11.09 -10.48
C ALA A 88 -21.26 11.97 -9.35
N PHE A 89 -21.21 13.28 -9.57
CA PHE A 89 -20.83 14.29 -8.59
C PHE A 89 -22.09 14.95 -8.04
N LEU A 90 -22.24 14.98 -6.72
CA LEU A 90 -23.41 15.48 -6.03
C LEU A 90 -23.04 16.52 -4.99
N GLN A 91 -23.93 17.50 -4.82
CA GLN A 91 -23.84 18.51 -3.78
C GLN A 91 -25.15 18.62 -3.04
N LYS A 92 -25.10 19.10 -1.79
CA LYS A 92 -26.31 19.46 -1.06
C LYS A 92 -26.87 20.77 -1.60
N ASP A 93 -28.18 20.81 -1.82
CA ASP A 93 -28.88 22.06 -2.08
C ASP A 93 -29.07 22.88 -0.79
N ALA A 94 -29.72 24.04 -0.91
CA ALA A 94 -30.00 24.90 0.24
C ALA A 94 -30.92 24.25 1.31
N ALA A 95 -31.62 23.16 0.97
CA ALA A 95 -32.43 22.38 1.91
C ALA A 95 -31.66 21.19 2.52
N GLY A 96 -30.39 21.01 2.16
CA GLY A 96 -29.54 19.91 2.62
C GLY A 96 -29.77 18.60 1.88
N VAL A 97 -30.46 18.61 0.73
CA VAL A 97 -30.76 17.43 -0.06
C VAL A 97 -29.69 17.24 -1.13
N TRP A 98 -29.16 16.02 -1.25
CA TRP A 98 -28.21 15.65 -2.29
C TRP A 98 -28.83 15.79 -3.68
N GLN A 99 -28.11 16.44 -4.59
CA GLN A 99 -28.50 16.63 -5.99
C GLN A 99 -27.31 16.31 -6.89
N VAL A 100 -27.53 15.47 -7.90
CA VAL A 100 -26.51 15.24 -8.94
C VAL A 100 -26.32 16.53 -9.73
N ARG A 101 -25.08 17.03 -9.77
CA ARG A 101 -24.70 18.21 -10.54
C ARG A 101 -24.21 17.83 -11.93
N GLN A 102 -23.35 16.82 -12.00
CA GLN A 102 -22.79 16.32 -13.23
C GLN A 102 -22.41 14.85 -13.09
N SER A 103 -22.30 14.16 -14.23
CA SER A 103 -21.69 12.85 -14.33
C SER A 103 -20.59 12.86 -15.38
N ILE A 104 -19.60 11.99 -15.21
CA ILE A 104 -18.58 11.69 -16.21
C ILE A 104 -18.48 10.19 -16.40
N GLU A 105 -18.25 9.75 -17.65
CA GLU A 105 -17.99 8.35 -17.97
C GLU A 105 -16.49 8.08 -17.83
N GLY A 106 -16.12 7.02 -17.11
CA GLY A 106 -14.74 6.63 -16.90
C GLY A 106 -14.16 5.79 -18.05
N LEU A 107 -12.95 5.26 -17.82
CA LEU A 107 -12.15 4.65 -18.88
C LEU A 107 -12.42 3.16 -19.11
N ALA A 108 -12.90 2.43 -18.09
CA ALA A 108 -13.19 0.99 -18.20
C ALA A 108 -14.40 0.53 -17.36
N ASP A 109 -14.72 -0.76 -17.43
CA ASP A 109 -15.89 -1.40 -16.80
C ASP A 109 -15.70 -1.78 -15.32
N THR A 110 -14.45 -1.69 -14.86
CA THR A 110 -14.02 -2.02 -13.50
C THR A 110 -13.19 -0.87 -12.94
N VAL A 111 -13.47 -0.51 -11.70
CA VAL A 111 -12.64 0.43 -10.92
C VAL A 111 -11.70 -0.41 -10.09
N ASP A 112 -10.40 -0.26 -10.35
CA ASP A 112 -9.35 -0.95 -9.61
C ASP A 112 -9.17 -0.29 -8.24
N ASN A 113 -8.93 1.02 -8.23
CA ASN A 113 -8.67 1.79 -7.02
C ASN A 113 -9.21 3.22 -7.14
N VAL A 114 -9.36 3.88 -5.99
CA VAL A 114 -9.72 5.29 -5.89
C VAL A 114 -8.88 5.93 -4.80
N ARG A 115 -8.31 7.10 -5.11
CA ARG A 115 -7.57 7.93 -4.16
C ARG A 115 -8.02 9.38 -4.26
N LEU A 116 -8.09 10.04 -3.10
CA LEU A 116 -8.20 11.49 -3.00
C LEU A 116 -6.80 12.08 -2.99
N ALA A 117 -6.58 13.16 -3.73
CA ALA A 117 -5.29 13.80 -3.83
C ALA A 117 -5.42 15.33 -3.95
N GLN A 118 -4.47 16.06 -3.40
CA GLN A 118 -4.34 17.51 -3.53
C GLN A 118 -3.25 17.84 -4.54
N LEU A 119 -3.57 17.69 -5.83
CA LEU A 119 -2.64 17.80 -6.95
C LEU A 119 -2.56 19.24 -7.50
N GLN A 120 -3.65 20.00 -7.37
CA GLN A 120 -3.74 21.38 -7.83
C GLN A 120 -3.66 22.37 -6.66
N ASP A 121 -3.24 23.61 -6.94
CA ASP A 121 -3.27 24.69 -5.95
C ASP A 121 -4.70 24.94 -5.43
N GLY A 122 -4.83 25.16 -4.12
CA GLY A 122 -6.10 25.53 -3.48
C GLY A 122 -6.60 24.49 -2.50
N SER A 123 -7.90 24.51 -2.22
CA SER A 123 -8.58 23.60 -1.28
C SER A 123 -9.37 22.48 -1.97
N ALA A 124 -9.47 22.51 -3.30
CA ALA A 124 -10.16 21.49 -4.07
C ALA A 124 -9.40 20.16 -4.03
N THR A 125 -10.12 19.07 -3.81
CA THR A 125 -9.54 17.72 -3.77
C THR A 125 -9.84 17.00 -5.07
N GLN A 126 -8.80 16.53 -5.76
CA GLN A 126 -8.94 15.77 -7.00
C GLN A 126 -9.18 14.29 -6.71
N LEU A 127 -9.92 13.64 -7.62
CA LEU A 127 -10.21 12.22 -7.57
C LEU A 127 -9.30 11.48 -8.57
N VAL A 128 -8.39 10.67 -8.05
CA VAL A 128 -7.52 9.79 -8.85
C VAL A 128 -8.16 8.41 -8.91
N VAL A 129 -8.48 7.93 -10.11
CA VAL A 129 -9.20 6.67 -10.32
C VAL A 129 -8.42 5.76 -11.25
N GLY A 130 -8.04 4.59 -10.73
CA GLY A 130 -7.52 3.48 -11.51
C GLY A 130 -8.67 2.65 -12.07
N TYR A 131 -8.64 2.41 -13.38
CA TYR A 131 -9.58 1.59 -14.12
C TYR A 131 -8.87 0.36 -14.68
N LEU A 132 -9.55 -0.78 -14.63
CA LEU A 132 -9.08 -2.03 -15.23
C LEU A 132 -10.02 -2.44 -16.34
N ALA A 133 -9.51 -2.55 -17.57
CA ALA A 133 -10.27 -3.08 -18.68
C ALA A 133 -10.33 -4.61 -18.62
N ALA A 134 -11.40 -5.20 -19.15
CA ALA A 134 -11.57 -6.65 -19.23
C ALA A 134 -10.42 -7.39 -19.96
N GLN A 135 -9.61 -6.68 -20.76
CA GLN A 135 -8.45 -7.22 -21.47
C GLN A 135 -7.17 -7.23 -20.64
N GLY A 136 -7.18 -6.62 -19.45
CA GLY A 136 -6.04 -6.51 -18.53
C GLY A 136 -5.34 -5.16 -18.54
N ASP A 137 -5.67 -4.28 -19.49
CA ASP A 137 -5.09 -2.93 -19.57
C ASP A 137 -5.58 -2.06 -18.41
N SER A 138 -4.66 -1.32 -17.81
CA SER A 138 -4.95 -0.39 -16.70
C SER A 138 -4.83 1.06 -17.14
N TYR A 139 -5.80 1.89 -16.75
CA TYR A 139 -5.87 3.30 -17.10
C TYR A 139 -6.11 4.15 -15.86
N LEU A 140 -5.39 5.25 -15.74
CA LEU A 140 -5.55 6.22 -14.66
C LEU A 140 -6.27 7.44 -15.22
N ALA A 141 -7.27 7.91 -14.48
CA ALA A 141 -7.87 9.22 -14.71
C ALA A 141 -7.77 10.08 -13.46
N VAL A 142 -7.53 11.38 -13.65
CA VAL A 142 -7.62 12.37 -12.58
C VAL A 142 -8.76 13.32 -12.90
N TYR A 143 -9.72 13.41 -12.00
CA TYR A 143 -10.88 14.28 -12.11
C TYR A 143 -10.77 15.46 -11.15
N SER A 144 -10.93 16.67 -11.67
CA SER A 144 -11.12 17.89 -10.90
C SER A 144 -12.58 18.31 -10.98
N TYR A 145 -13.16 18.67 -9.84
CA TYR A 145 -14.54 19.12 -9.73
C TYR A 145 -14.56 20.53 -9.16
N GLU A 146 -14.93 21.51 -9.99
CA GLU A 146 -14.94 22.90 -9.60
C GLU A 146 -16.15 23.62 -10.18
N ASN A 147 -16.77 24.51 -9.40
CA ASN A 147 -17.90 25.32 -9.83
C ASN A 147 -19.05 24.50 -10.45
N GLY A 148 -19.32 23.33 -9.87
CA GLY A 148 -20.35 22.41 -10.36
C GLY A 148 -19.98 21.66 -11.64
N THR A 149 -18.73 21.80 -12.13
CA THR A 149 -18.24 21.17 -13.36
C THR A 149 -17.15 20.15 -13.06
N VAL A 150 -17.29 18.91 -13.55
CA VAL A 150 -16.20 17.92 -13.54
C VAL A 150 -15.43 17.95 -14.86
N ASN A 151 -14.10 17.95 -14.76
CA ASN A 151 -13.17 17.82 -15.88
C ASN A 151 -12.21 16.65 -15.62
N ALA A 152 -11.96 15.84 -16.65
CA ALA A 152 -10.83 14.92 -16.66
C ALA A 152 -9.57 15.72 -17.03
N ILE A 153 -8.65 15.88 -16.07
CA ILE A 153 -7.42 16.66 -16.24
C ILE A 153 -6.21 15.78 -16.59
N LEU A 154 -6.35 14.45 -16.44
CA LEU A 154 -5.41 13.45 -16.92
C LEU A 154 -6.17 12.16 -17.28
N GLU A 155 -5.79 11.52 -18.38
CA GLU A 155 -6.24 10.19 -18.78
C GLU A 155 -5.08 9.47 -19.50
N GLN A 156 -4.54 8.41 -18.90
CA GLN A 156 -3.36 7.71 -19.46
C GLN A 156 -3.31 6.24 -19.00
N SER A 157 -2.66 5.38 -19.78
CA SER A 157 -2.34 4.02 -19.32
C SER A 157 -1.26 4.03 -18.24
N TYR A 158 -1.34 3.10 -17.29
CA TYR A 158 -0.33 2.95 -16.24
C TYR A 158 -0.16 1.47 -15.86
N GLU A 159 0.97 1.13 -15.26
CA GLU A 159 1.16 -0.15 -14.57
C GLU A 159 1.17 0.03 -13.06
N GLN A 160 1.82 1.10 -12.60
CA GLN A 160 1.87 1.53 -11.20
C GLN A 160 1.80 3.05 -11.16
N TYR A 161 1.23 3.59 -10.09
CA TYR A 161 1.25 5.03 -9.84
C TYR A 161 1.46 5.31 -8.35
N LEU A 162 1.97 6.50 -8.07
CA LEU A 162 2.12 7.03 -6.72
C LEU A 162 1.70 8.50 -6.73
N VAL A 163 1.04 8.92 -5.66
CA VAL A 163 0.75 10.32 -5.39
C VAL A 163 1.51 10.70 -4.12
N GLU A 164 2.39 11.69 -4.23
CA GLU A 164 3.23 12.17 -3.12
C GLU A 164 3.80 13.56 -3.44
N ASP A 165 3.98 14.43 -2.45
CA ASP A 165 4.70 15.71 -2.61
C ASP A 165 6.21 15.43 -2.74
N ILE A 166 6.69 14.98 -3.91
CA ILE A 166 8.10 14.67 -4.15
C ILE A 166 8.91 15.93 -4.47
N THR A 167 8.28 16.94 -5.06
CA THR A 167 8.90 18.22 -5.41
C THR A 167 9.05 19.16 -4.21
N GLY A 168 8.37 18.90 -3.09
CA GLY A 168 8.40 19.75 -1.90
C GLY A 168 7.59 21.05 -2.03
N GLY A 169 6.78 21.17 -3.08
CA GLY A 169 5.96 22.34 -3.37
C GLY A 169 4.72 22.47 -2.48
N GLY A 170 4.38 21.43 -1.74
CA GLY A 170 3.24 21.39 -0.80
C GLY A 170 1.93 20.87 -1.42
N ASN A 171 1.82 20.84 -2.74
CA ASN A 171 0.84 20.01 -3.44
C ASN A 171 1.46 18.63 -3.69
N GLU A 172 0.62 17.60 -3.76
CA GLU A 172 1.07 16.28 -4.16
C GLU A 172 1.38 16.26 -5.66
N ASP A 173 2.38 15.47 -6.03
CA ASP A 173 2.74 15.18 -7.42
C ASP A 173 2.23 13.80 -7.80
N LEU A 174 2.04 13.56 -9.10
CA LEU A 174 1.65 12.26 -9.63
C LEU A 174 2.83 11.60 -10.34
N ILE A 175 3.23 10.43 -9.87
CA ILE A 175 4.26 9.61 -10.48
C ILE A 175 3.56 8.46 -11.21
N LEU A 176 3.79 8.34 -12.51
CA LEU A 176 3.30 7.23 -13.33
C LEU A 176 4.46 6.34 -13.77
N MET A 177 4.19 5.04 -13.84
CA MET A 177 5.11 4.08 -14.43
C MET A 177 4.44 3.22 -15.47
N SER A 178 5.19 2.94 -16.53
CA SER A 178 4.77 2.11 -17.65
C SER A 178 5.97 1.35 -18.21
N THR A 179 5.72 0.15 -18.76
CA THR A 179 6.74 -0.57 -19.53
C THR A 179 6.69 -0.10 -20.99
N LEU A 180 7.85 0.29 -21.51
CA LEU A 180 8.06 0.69 -22.90
C LEU A 180 8.04 -0.51 -23.85
N GLU A 181 7.80 -0.27 -25.14
CA GLU A 181 7.79 -1.33 -26.16
C GLU A 181 9.12 -2.11 -26.26
N ASP A 182 10.24 -1.49 -25.89
CA ASP A 182 11.57 -2.11 -25.87
C ASP A 182 11.86 -2.89 -24.56
N GLY A 183 10.89 -2.94 -23.65
CA GLY A 183 10.98 -3.59 -22.34
C GLY A 183 11.62 -2.73 -21.24
N GLY A 184 12.01 -1.49 -21.54
CA GLY A 184 12.45 -0.54 -20.52
C GLY A 184 11.29 -0.09 -19.64
N VAL A 185 11.57 0.39 -18.43
CA VAL A 185 10.53 1.01 -17.58
C VAL A 185 10.64 2.51 -17.72
N GLN A 186 9.55 3.19 -18.03
CA GLN A 186 9.45 4.64 -18.01
C GLN A 186 8.80 5.08 -16.70
N ILE A 187 9.38 6.09 -16.06
CA ILE A 187 8.82 6.79 -14.91
C ILE A 187 8.58 8.24 -15.33
N GLU A 188 7.36 8.72 -15.15
CA GLU A 188 6.95 10.09 -15.43
C GLU A 188 6.57 10.79 -14.13
N LEU A 189 7.19 11.93 -13.85
CA LEU A 189 6.77 12.84 -12.79
C LEU A 189 5.89 13.93 -13.40
N LEU A 190 4.62 13.95 -13.01
CA LEU A 190 3.62 14.92 -13.44
C LEU A 190 3.29 15.85 -12.28
N THR A 191 3.46 17.14 -12.49
CA THR A 191 3.09 18.20 -11.56
C THR A 191 2.04 19.08 -12.21
N VAL A 192 1.25 19.80 -11.44
CA VAL A 192 0.26 20.72 -12.01
C VAL A 192 0.88 22.09 -12.29
N ASP A 193 0.56 22.68 -13.43
CA ASP A 193 0.94 24.05 -13.76
C ASP A 193 -0.06 25.10 -13.22
N ARG A 194 0.24 26.38 -13.45
CA ARG A 194 -0.61 27.49 -12.98
C ARG A 194 -2.02 27.49 -13.58
N ASP A 195 -2.23 26.80 -14.71
CA ASP A 195 -3.52 26.69 -15.38
C ASP A 195 -4.28 25.43 -14.92
N GLY A 196 -3.73 24.67 -13.97
CA GLY A 196 -4.36 23.47 -13.42
C GLY A 196 -4.11 22.21 -14.26
N MET A 197 -3.27 22.28 -15.29
CA MET A 197 -3.01 21.14 -16.18
C MET A 197 -1.75 20.39 -15.75
N PHE A 198 -1.74 19.07 -15.91
CA PHE A 198 -0.53 18.29 -15.68
C PHE A 198 0.55 18.65 -16.70
N GLN A 199 1.73 18.97 -16.17
CA GLN A 199 2.98 19.11 -16.89
C GLN A 199 3.94 18.02 -16.46
N GLN A 200 4.58 17.42 -17.45
CA GLN A 200 5.61 16.43 -17.23
C GLN A 200 6.93 17.15 -16.90
N VAL A 201 7.39 17.02 -15.66
CA VAL A 201 8.61 17.70 -15.16
C VAL A 201 9.83 16.82 -15.34
N ALA A 202 9.71 15.51 -15.13
CA ALA A 202 10.81 14.58 -15.33
C ALA A 202 10.34 13.28 -15.99
N VAL A 203 11.23 12.69 -16.80
CA VAL A 203 11.08 11.33 -17.32
C VAL A 203 12.38 10.59 -17.13
N MET A 204 12.27 9.37 -16.61
CA MET A 204 13.42 8.48 -16.47
C MET A 204 13.11 7.11 -17.07
N GLY A 205 14.06 6.58 -17.82
CA GLY A 205 14.05 5.18 -18.24
C GLY A 205 14.91 4.34 -17.30
N LEU A 206 14.38 3.24 -16.77
CA LEU A 206 15.20 2.16 -16.25
C LEU A 206 15.70 1.32 -17.41
N SER A 207 16.97 0.94 -17.34
CA SER A 207 17.65 0.24 -18.42
C SER A 207 17.06 -1.16 -18.63
N ALA A 208 16.57 -1.45 -19.84
CA ALA A 208 15.92 -2.70 -20.22
C ALA A 208 16.84 -3.94 -20.12
N ASP A 209 18.16 -3.74 -20.05
CA ASP A 209 19.13 -4.80 -19.80
C ASP A 209 19.22 -5.21 -18.32
N LYS A 210 18.76 -4.35 -17.40
CA LYS A 210 18.75 -4.59 -15.96
C LYS A 210 17.37 -4.91 -15.41
N PHE A 211 16.35 -4.20 -15.90
CA PHE A 211 14.99 -4.27 -15.40
C PHE A 211 14.02 -4.73 -16.49
N SER A 212 13.06 -5.56 -16.12
CA SER A 212 12.01 -6.08 -17.00
C SER A 212 10.61 -5.54 -16.67
N GLY A 213 10.50 -4.63 -15.71
CA GLY A 213 9.25 -4.04 -15.24
C GLY A 213 9.38 -3.48 -13.82
N CYS A 214 8.33 -2.86 -13.30
CA CYS A 214 8.28 -2.31 -11.95
C CYS A 214 7.34 -3.12 -11.04
N ALA A 215 7.90 -3.62 -9.93
CA ALA A 215 7.17 -4.38 -8.93
C ALA A 215 6.47 -3.49 -7.90
N ALA A 216 7.15 -2.44 -7.46
CA ALA A 216 6.63 -1.50 -6.46
C ALA A 216 7.32 -0.15 -6.54
N VAL A 217 6.60 0.86 -6.06
CA VAL A 217 7.09 2.22 -5.86
C VAL A 217 6.70 2.68 -4.47
N ALA A 218 7.61 3.39 -3.83
CA ALA A 218 7.37 4.10 -2.59
C ALA A 218 8.09 5.44 -2.63
N ALA A 219 7.64 6.39 -1.82
CA ALA A 219 8.36 7.62 -1.60
C ALA A 219 8.42 7.92 -0.10
N GLY A 220 9.44 8.67 0.28
CA GLY A 220 9.68 9.05 1.67
C GLY A 220 10.78 10.08 1.78
N LEU A 221 11.00 10.55 3.00
CA LEU A 221 12.15 11.40 3.31
C LEU A 221 13.40 10.53 3.42
N GLY A 222 14.55 11.06 3.03
CA GLY A 222 15.85 10.50 3.37
C GLY A 222 16.34 11.05 4.71
N ALA A 223 17.30 10.36 5.32
CA ALA A 223 18.03 10.83 6.50
C ALA A 223 18.77 12.17 6.26
N ASP A 224 19.03 12.53 5.00
CA ASP A 224 19.60 13.82 4.60
C ASP A 224 18.55 14.94 4.42
N GLY A 225 17.26 14.61 4.58
CA GLY A 225 16.13 15.51 4.46
C GLY A 225 15.61 15.73 3.03
N LYS A 226 16.20 15.09 2.02
CA LYS A 226 15.67 15.11 0.65
C LYS A 226 14.49 14.14 0.52
N ARG A 227 13.69 14.32 -0.52
CA ARG A 227 12.56 13.43 -0.83
C ARG A 227 12.97 12.43 -1.88
N TYR A 228 12.77 11.16 -1.58
CA TYR A 228 13.22 10.05 -2.40
C TYR A 228 12.05 9.26 -2.99
N LEU A 229 12.25 8.83 -4.22
CA LEU A 229 11.48 7.78 -4.87
C LEU A 229 12.30 6.48 -4.81
N VAL A 230 11.71 5.43 -4.27
CA VAL A 230 12.28 4.10 -4.17
C VAL A 230 11.52 3.17 -5.09
N LEU A 231 12.23 2.62 -6.08
CA LEU A 231 11.65 1.83 -7.15
C LEU A 231 12.21 0.43 -7.11
N ASP A 232 11.36 -0.56 -6.89
CA ASP A 232 11.72 -1.96 -7.02
C ASP A 232 11.35 -2.45 -8.40
N GLY A 233 12.37 -2.81 -9.18
CA GLY A 233 12.18 -3.38 -10.49
C GLY A 233 12.42 -4.88 -10.50
N TRP A 234 11.65 -5.60 -11.29
CA TRP A 234 11.94 -7.00 -11.58
C TRP A 234 13.22 -7.10 -12.39
N THR A 235 14.09 -8.04 -12.03
CA THR A 235 15.36 -8.27 -12.72
C THR A 235 15.47 -9.70 -13.25
N GLY A 236 16.29 -9.84 -14.29
CA GLY A 236 16.54 -11.11 -14.97
C GLY A 236 15.33 -11.59 -15.79
N LEU A 237 15.56 -12.64 -16.59
CA LEU A 237 14.55 -13.14 -17.53
C LEU A 237 13.35 -13.83 -16.87
N SER A 238 13.48 -14.25 -15.61
CA SER A 238 12.41 -14.93 -14.88
C SER A 238 11.48 -13.98 -14.12
N GLY A 239 11.85 -12.71 -13.94
CA GLY A 239 11.04 -11.72 -13.20
C GLY A 239 10.85 -12.02 -11.71
N ASN A 240 11.63 -12.94 -11.14
CA ASN A 240 11.48 -13.37 -9.74
C ASN A 240 12.39 -12.64 -8.77
N ASN A 241 13.38 -11.90 -9.28
CA ASN A 241 14.31 -11.15 -8.46
C ASN A 241 13.92 -9.68 -8.50
N LEU A 242 14.23 -8.97 -7.42
CA LEU A 242 14.09 -7.52 -7.34
C LEU A 242 15.48 -6.88 -7.20
N ALA A 243 15.61 -5.68 -7.74
CA ALA A 243 16.66 -4.74 -7.39
C ALA A 243 16.06 -3.34 -7.35
N THR A 244 16.73 -2.44 -6.64
CA THR A 244 16.18 -1.14 -6.29
C THR A 244 16.90 0.00 -7.00
N VAL A 245 16.14 1.02 -7.38
CA VAL A 245 16.63 2.32 -7.84
C VAL A 245 16.16 3.37 -6.84
N LEU A 246 17.08 4.22 -6.40
CA LEU A 246 16.83 5.27 -5.41
C LEU A 246 17.14 6.62 -6.03
N LEU A 247 16.13 7.47 -6.12
CA LEU A 247 16.19 8.76 -6.82
C LEU A 247 15.66 9.85 -5.91
N TYR A 248 16.22 11.06 -5.98
CA TYR A 248 15.64 12.24 -5.37
C TYR A 248 15.30 13.28 -6.44
N PHE A 249 14.32 14.14 -6.15
CA PHE A 249 14.03 15.29 -7.00
C PHE A 249 15.01 16.43 -6.70
N ASP A 250 15.76 16.87 -7.71
CA ASP A 250 16.66 18.01 -7.60
C ASP A 250 15.94 19.28 -8.05
N GLU A 251 15.70 20.20 -7.11
CA GLU A 251 14.97 21.44 -7.37
C GLU A 251 15.67 22.35 -8.40
N ASP A 252 17.01 22.38 -8.41
CA ASP A 252 17.78 23.27 -9.27
C ASP A 252 17.70 22.85 -10.75
N SER A 253 17.86 21.55 -11.02
CA SER A 253 17.79 21.00 -12.37
C SER A 253 16.36 20.63 -12.81
N GLN A 254 15.41 20.54 -11.87
CA GLN A 254 14.07 20.01 -12.08
C GLN A 254 14.11 18.59 -12.66
N GLN A 255 15.03 17.76 -12.18
CA GLN A 255 15.22 16.38 -12.64
C GLN A 255 15.27 15.41 -11.46
N MET A 256 14.91 14.16 -11.73
CA MET A 256 15.17 13.05 -10.80
C MET A 256 16.63 12.62 -10.94
N LEU A 257 17.39 12.70 -9.85
CA LEU A 257 18.80 12.33 -9.78
C LEU A 257 19.00 11.11 -8.87
N PRO A 258 19.98 10.23 -9.14
CA PRO A 258 20.31 9.13 -8.23
C PRO A 258 20.77 9.62 -6.85
N ALA A 259 20.55 8.79 -5.83
CA ALA A 259 21.11 9.02 -4.50
C ALA A 259 22.63 9.28 -4.52
N GLU A 260 23.09 10.17 -3.63
CA GLU A 260 24.50 10.59 -3.58
C GLU A 260 25.38 9.64 -2.76
N GLN A 261 24.81 9.00 -1.74
CA GLN A 261 25.55 8.16 -0.79
C GLN A 261 26.00 6.83 -1.40
N ILE A 262 25.25 6.32 -2.39
CA ILE A 262 25.52 5.05 -3.05
C ILE A 262 25.36 5.19 -4.56
N SER A 263 26.30 4.64 -5.32
CA SER A 263 26.18 4.65 -6.78
C SER A 263 25.05 3.73 -7.25
N THR A 264 24.40 4.06 -8.37
CA THR A 264 23.32 3.24 -8.95
C THR A 264 23.71 1.77 -9.19
N SER A 265 24.98 1.52 -9.52
CA SER A 265 25.46 0.15 -9.79
C SER A 265 25.76 -0.62 -8.52
N GLU A 266 26.23 0.07 -7.48
CA GLU A 266 26.43 -0.52 -6.16
C GLU A 266 25.09 -0.85 -5.50
N LEU A 267 24.14 0.10 -5.53
CA LEU A 267 22.79 -0.11 -5.02
C LEU A 267 22.08 -1.28 -5.71
N TYR A 268 22.16 -1.34 -7.04
CA TYR A 268 21.57 -2.45 -7.81
C TYR A 268 22.06 -3.81 -7.31
N ASN A 269 23.38 -3.95 -7.04
CA ASN A 269 23.94 -5.22 -6.57
C ASN A 269 23.59 -5.48 -5.11
N ALA A 270 23.65 -4.45 -4.25
CA ALA A 270 23.41 -4.58 -2.82
C ALA A 270 21.93 -4.87 -2.48
N SER A 271 21.00 -4.37 -3.31
CA SER A 271 19.56 -4.59 -3.17
C SER A 271 19.02 -5.79 -3.96
N LEU A 272 19.90 -6.52 -4.66
CA LEU A 272 19.51 -7.69 -5.43
C LEU A 272 19.01 -8.78 -4.47
N ARG A 273 17.76 -9.20 -4.65
CA ARG A 273 17.11 -10.21 -3.80
C ARG A 273 16.19 -11.11 -4.59
N ASN A 274 16.04 -12.36 -4.14
CA ASN A 274 15.31 -13.41 -4.86
C ASN A 274 13.89 -13.67 -4.33
N VAL A 275 13.31 -12.70 -3.61
CA VAL A 275 11.93 -12.75 -3.09
C VAL A 275 11.12 -11.64 -3.76
N SER A 276 10.29 -12.01 -4.73
CA SER A 276 9.55 -11.05 -5.57
C SER A 276 8.51 -10.21 -4.84
N THR A 277 8.12 -10.60 -3.62
CA THR A 277 7.17 -9.87 -2.77
C THR A 277 7.86 -9.01 -1.71
N LEU A 278 9.18 -9.12 -1.54
CA LEU A 278 9.93 -8.35 -0.55
C LEU A 278 10.26 -6.96 -1.11
N VAL A 279 9.25 -6.09 -1.12
CA VAL A 279 9.36 -4.73 -1.65
C VAL A 279 9.79 -3.73 -0.56
N SER A 280 10.40 -2.64 -0.99
CA SER A 280 10.83 -1.50 -0.18
C SER A 280 9.63 -0.80 0.41
N ARG A 281 9.75 -0.37 1.67
CA ARG A 281 8.68 0.29 2.41
C ARG A 281 9.23 1.00 3.63
N ASP A 282 8.47 1.93 4.16
CA ASP A 282 8.65 2.40 5.53
C ASP A 282 8.22 1.29 6.51
N LEU A 283 9.21 0.62 7.09
CA LEU A 283 9.04 -0.54 7.96
C LEU A 283 8.70 -0.12 9.39
N ASP A 284 9.35 0.92 9.90
CA ASP A 284 9.25 1.36 11.30
C ASP A 284 8.33 2.57 11.53
N GLY A 285 7.83 3.17 10.44
CA GLY A 285 6.87 4.28 10.44
C GLY A 285 7.53 5.64 10.66
N ASP A 286 8.83 5.80 10.42
CA ASP A 286 9.55 7.06 10.60
C ASP A 286 9.55 7.97 9.35
N GLY A 287 8.95 7.52 8.25
CA GLY A 287 8.83 8.25 6.99
C GLY A 287 9.99 8.03 6.02
N ILE A 288 11.00 7.24 6.39
CA ILE A 288 12.06 6.77 5.49
C ILE A 288 11.60 5.45 4.86
N VAL A 289 11.87 5.26 3.58
CA VAL A 289 11.60 3.99 2.91
C VAL A 289 12.84 3.11 2.99
N GLU A 290 12.77 2.03 3.77
CA GLU A 290 13.86 1.06 3.83
C GLU A 290 13.84 0.08 2.64
N ILE A 291 15.05 -0.25 2.20
CA ILE A 291 15.33 -1.16 1.08
C ILE A 291 15.83 -2.48 1.66
N PRO A 292 15.09 -3.59 1.45
CA PRO A 292 15.49 -4.89 1.97
C PRO A 292 16.64 -5.48 1.14
N THR A 293 17.59 -6.10 1.84
CA THR A 293 18.74 -6.81 1.26
C THR A 293 18.85 -8.21 1.85
N GLN A 294 19.46 -9.11 1.09
CA GLN A 294 19.83 -10.44 1.56
C GLN A 294 21.33 -10.43 1.88
N PRO A 295 21.75 -10.77 3.10
CA PRO A 295 23.16 -10.96 3.41
C PRO A 295 23.79 -12.01 2.47
N ASP A 296 25.02 -11.75 2.01
CA ASP A 296 25.73 -12.67 1.08
C ASP A 296 25.81 -14.11 1.62
N GLU A 297 25.89 -14.27 2.95
CA GLU A 297 25.98 -15.56 3.62
C GLU A 297 24.62 -16.19 3.96
N ALA A 298 23.50 -15.50 3.73
CA ALA A 298 22.17 -15.93 4.19
C ALA A 298 21.81 -17.35 3.73
N GLY A 299 22.11 -17.69 2.47
CA GLY A 299 21.89 -19.04 1.92
C GLY A 299 22.79 -20.14 2.51
N LEU A 300 23.95 -19.78 3.09
CA LEU A 300 24.84 -20.71 3.81
C LEU A 300 24.41 -20.88 5.27
N LEU A 301 23.85 -19.82 5.85
CA LEU A 301 23.38 -19.78 7.23
C LEU A 301 22.00 -20.43 7.40
N ASN A 302 21.27 -20.68 6.30
CA ASN A 302 20.02 -21.41 6.30
C ASN A 302 20.22 -22.92 6.10
N LEU A 303 20.29 -23.65 7.22
CA LEU A 303 20.41 -25.11 7.24
C LEU A 303 19.05 -25.82 7.44
N SER A 304 17.94 -25.07 7.46
CA SER A 304 16.59 -25.64 7.53
C SER A 304 16.25 -26.39 6.24
N GLN A 305 15.65 -27.57 6.36
CA GLN A 305 15.18 -28.33 5.20
C GLN A 305 14.04 -27.62 4.46
N SER A 306 13.23 -26.84 5.18
CA SER A 306 12.11 -26.10 4.60
C SER A 306 12.57 -24.92 3.75
N ARG A 307 13.74 -24.33 4.05
CA ARG A 307 14.21 -23.03 3.53
C ARG A 307 13.13 -21.95 3.53
N ARG A 308 12.17 -22.04 4.46
CA ARG A 308 10.99 -21.17 4.53
C ARG A 308 11.33 -19.74 4.94
N MET A 309 12.35 -19.61 5.79
CA MET A 309 12.75 -18.32 6.33
C MET A 309 14.14 -17.95 5.86
N ASP A 310 14.36 -16.65 5.68
CA ASP A 310 15.64 -16.11 5.26
C ASP A 310 16.04 -14.90 6.11
N PHE A 311 17.35 -14.64 6.21
CA PHE A 311 17.83 -13.45 6.90
C PHE A 311 17.71 -12.23 6.01
N ILE A 312 17.12 -11.14 6.52
CA ILE A 312 16.95 -9.89 5.80
C ILE A 312 17.50 -8.74 6.63
N VAL A 313 18.20 -7.83 5.96
CA VAL A 313 18.59 -6.52 6.50
C VAL A 313 17.82 -5.45 5.75
N TRP A 314 17.15 -4.57 6.48
CA TRP A 314 16.50 -3.38 5.94
C TRP A 314 17.46 -2.20 6.02
N MET A 315 17.65 -1.52 4.89
CA MET A 315 18.67 -0.51 4.70
C MET A 315 18.07 0.85 4.35
N ASP A 316 18.58 1.91 4.97
CA ASP A 316 18.43 3.29 4.53
C ASP A 316 19.71 3.74 3.80
N TYR A 317 19.71 3.66 2.48
CA TYR A 317 20.83 4.09 1.65
C TYR A 317 20.98 5.61 1.51
N THR A 318 20.16 6.41 2.21
CA THR A 318 20.33 7.86 2.32
C THR A 318 21.17 8.26 3.55
N SER A 319 21.38 7.32 4.49
CA SER A 319 22.21 7.47 5.68
C SER A 319 23.66 7.00 5.45
N PRO A 320 24.66 7.61 6.11
CA PRO A 320 26.02 7.07 6.15
C PRO A 320 26.14 5.78 7.00
N GLU A 321 25.18 5.53 7.89
CA GLU A 321 25.00 4.29 8.64
C GLU A 321 23.69 3.66 8.18
N PRO A 322 23.71 2.84 7.11
CA PRO A 322 22.49 2.48 6.39
C PRO A 322 21.69 1.35 7.05
N GLU A 323 22.27 0.54 7.92
CA GLU A 323 21.55 -0.59 8.54
C GLU A 323 20.48 -0.09 9.53
N LYS A 324 19.21 -0.42 9.26
CA LYS A 324 18.06 -0.03 10.10
C LYS A 324 17.53 -1.18 10.93
N SER A 325 17.36 -2.36 10.31
CA SER A 325 16.80 -3.53 11.00
C SER A 325 17.34 -4.83 10.43
N PHE A 326 17.71 -5.76 11.32
CA PHE A 326 18.13 -7.12 10.97
C PHE A 326 17.12 -8.14 11.50
N GLY A 327 16.78 -9.16 10.72
CA GLY A 327 15.78 -10.12 11.14
C GLY A 327 15.57 -11.30 10.21
N LEU A 328 14.48 -12.03 10.45
CA LEU A 328 14.04 -13.16 9.64
C LEU A 328 12.78 -12.81 8.86
N LEU A 329 12.81 -13.01 7.56
CA LEU A 329 11.63 -13.08 6.72
C LEU A 329 11.10 -14.51 6.74
N ASP A 330 9.81 -14.67 6.99
CA ASP A 330 9.05 -15.88 6.68
C ASP A 330 8.30 -15.67 5.37
N GLU A 331 8.83 -16.22 4.27
CA GLU A 331 8.30 -15.99 2.92
C GLU A 331 6.86 -16.51 2.76
N GLU A 332 6.55 -17.66 3.37
CA GLU A 332 5.23 -18.30 3.28
C GLU A 332 4.13 -17.44 3.91
N SER A 333 4.48 -16.76 5.01
CA SER A 333 3.53 -15.93 5.76
C SER A 333 3.67 -14.44 5.49
N SER A 334 4.65 -14.05 4.67
CA SER A 334 5.04 -12.66 4.35
C SER A 334 5.17 -11.79 5.60
N CYS A 335 5.82 -12.35 6.63
CA CYS A 335 6.08 -11.67 7.89
C CYS A 335 7.57 -11.51 8.11
N TYR A 336 7.98 -10.35 8.60
CA TYR A 336 9.33 -10.10 9.04
C TYR A 336 9.38 -10.09 10.58
N ILE A 337 10.33 -10.81 11.14
CA ILE A 337 10.60 -10.86 12.57
C ILE A 337 11.93 -10.16 12.81
N GLU A 338 11.87 -8.96 13.35
CA GLU A 338 13.05 -8.19 13.75
C GLU A 338 13.78 -8.92 14.90
N LEU A 339 15.09 -9.03 14.75
CA LEU A 339 16.00 -9.62 15.71
C LEU A 339 16.90 -8.53 16.30
N PRO A 340 17.48 -8.76 17.50
CA PRO A 340 18.50 -7.87 18.03
C PRO A 340 19.65 -7.68 17.02
N ALA A 341 19.95 -6.43 16.66
CA ALA A 341 21.02 -6.11 15.71
C ALA A 341 22.39 -6.69 16.12
N GLU A 342 22.65 -6.84 17.43
CA GLU A 342 23.87 -7.47 17.94
C GLU A 342 24.06 -8.95 17.58
N TRP A 343 23.04 -9.59 16.99
CA TRP A 343 23.09 -10.97 16.51
C TRP A 343 23.43 -11.09 15.02
N GLU A 344 23.40 -9.98 14.28
CA GLU A 344 23.72 -9.98 12.86
C GLU A 344 25.11 -10.59 12.59
N GLY A 345 25.19 -11.42 11.54
CA GLY A 345 26.42 -12.11 11.15
C GLY A 345 26.86 -13.27 12.05
N ASN A 346 26.15 -13.59 13.13
CA ASN A 346 26.51 -14.69 14.05
C ASN A 346 25.42 -15.76 14.21
N LEU A 347 24.38 -15.76 13.37
CA LEU A 347 23.29 -16.73 13.48
C LEU A 347 23.22 -17.68 12.29
N MET A 348 22.83 -18.91 12.58
CA MET A 348 22.36 -19.89 11.60
C MET A 348 20.93 -20.34 11.93
N LEU A 349 20.17 -20.64 10.90
CA LEU A 349 18.81 -21.17 10.98
C LEU A 349 18.85 -22.69 10.86
N THR A 350 18.19 -23.38 11.79
CA THR A 350 18.11 -24.85 11.85
C THR A 350 16.67 -25.32 12.07
N ASP A 351 16.35 -26.53 11.62
CA ASP A 351 15.05 -27.14 11.92
C ASP A 351 14.92 -27.40 13.43
N SER A 352 13.76 -27.09 14.01
CA SER A 352 13.51 -27.40 15.40
C SER A 352 13.05 -28.84 15.59
N ALA A 353 13.38 -29.42 16.74
CA ALA A 353 12.76 -30.66 17.20
C ALA A 353 11.30 -30.49 17.67
N GLU A 354 10.81 -29.25 17.83
CA GLU A 354 9.50 -28.96 18.42
C GLU A 354 8.30 -28.97 17.45
N GLY A 355 8.46 -29.50 16.23
CA GLY A 355 7.38 -29.71 15.26
C GLY A 355 7.77 -29.30 13.84
N GLU A 356 6.95 -29.66 12.86
CA GLU A 356 7.26 -29.48 11.42
C GLU A 356 7.39 -28.01 10.98
N GLU A 357 6.86 -27.06 11.75
CA GLU A 357 6.89 -25.62 11.44
C GLU A 357 7.61 -24.77 12.51
N ALA A 358 8.44 -25.42 13.33
CA ALA A 358 9.28 -24.73 14.30
C ALA A 358 10.72 -24.63 13.77
N VAL A 359 11.33 -23.46 13.96
CA VAL A 359 12.73 -23.20 13.59
C VAL A 359 13.53 -22.73 14.80
N GLU A 360 14.82 -22.99 14.76
CA GLU A 360 15.77 -22.59 15.79
C GLU A 360 16.87 -21.71 15.20
N LEU A 361 17.10 -20.56 15.84
CA LEU A 361 18.28 -19.74 15.63
C LEU A 361 19.38 -20.19 16.59
N ARG A 362 20.55 -20.47 16.03
CA ARG A 362 21.73 -20.91 16.77
C ARG A 362 22.93 -20.05 16.41
N THR A 363 23.87 -19.87 17.34
CA THR A 363 25.11 -19.15 17.04
C THR A 363 25.99 -19.95 16.07
N VAL A 364 26.69 -19.26 15.16
CA VAL A 364 27.52 -19.91 14.14
C VAL A 364 28.72 -20.64 14.75
N ASP A 365 29.32 -20.03 15.78
CA ASP A 365 30.56 -20.47 16.41
C ASP A 365 30.42 -21.71 17.31
N GLU A 366 29.39 -21.72 18.16
CA GLU A 366 29.22 -22.69 19.24
C GLU A 366 27.93 -23.52 19.08
N GLY A 367 27.08 -23.19 18.11
CA GLY A 367 25.80 -23.86 17.89
C GLY A 367 24.79 -23.66 19.03
N LYS A 368 24.98 -22.61 19.84
CA LYS A 368 24.14 -22.32 21.01
C LYS A 368 22.76 -21.84 20.56
N LEU A 369 21.70 -22.42 21.12
CA LEU A 369 20.32 -22.00 20.86
C LEU A 369 20.08 -20.60 21.44
N VAL A 370 19.67 -19.66 20.59
CA VAL A 370 19.32 -18.28 21.00
C VAL A 370 17.83 -17.99 20.87
N LEU A 371 17.13 -18.60 19.91
CA LEU A 371 15.70 -18.39 19.74
C LEU A 371 15.05 -19.63 19.11
N THR A 372 13.90 -20.02 19.62
CA THR A 372 12.99 -20.95 18.95
C THR A 372 11.76 -20.19 18.52
N MET A 373 11.32 -20.37 17.28
CA MET A 373 10.10 -19.77 16.73
C MET A 373 9.18 -20.87 16.20
N ARG A 374 7.88 -20.64 16.29
CA ARG A 374 6.87 -21.56 15.77
C ARG A 374 5.60 -20.82 15.36
N LEU A 375 4.97 -21.32 14.30
CA LEU A 375 3.63 -20.92 13.91
C LEU A 375 2.62 -21.97 14.37
N VAL A 376 1.71 -21.60 15.27
CA VAL A 376 0.75 -22.54 15.89
C VAL A 376 -0.70 -22.11 15.66
N PRO A 377 -1.70 -22.99 15.77
CA PRO A 377 -3.10 -22.57 15.76
C PRO A 377 -3.38 -21.48 16.81
N SER A 378 -4.28 -20.55 16.52
CA SER A 378 -4.60 -19.45 17.45
C SER A 378 -5.20 -19.90 18.80
N SER A 379 -5.69 -21.13 18.89
CA SER A 379 -6.16 -21.76 20.13
C SER A 379 -5.03 -22.33 21.01
N GLU A 380 -3.80 -22.44 20.48
CA GLU A 380 -2.68 -23.07 21.15
C GLU A 380 -2.15 -22.20 22.31
N SER A 381 -1.77 -22.84 23.41
CA SER A 381 -1.26 -22.13 24.58
C SER A 381 0.09 -21.45 24.29
N ALA A 382 0.24 -20.21 24.78
CA ALA A 382 1.50 -19.47 24.78
C ALA A 382 2.27 -19.63 26.12
N ALA A 383 1.92 -20.60 26.96
CA ALA A 383 2.60 -20.79 28.25
C ALA A 383 4.09 -21.10 28.05
N GLY A 384 4.96 -20.21 28.54
CA GLY A 384 6.41 -20.31 28.35
C GLY A 384 6.92 -19.76 27.01
N TRP A 385 6.05 -19.11 26.23
CA TRP A 385 6.33 -18.50 24.94
C TRP A 385 5.93 -17.02 24.95
N THR A 386 6.61 -16.23 24.12
CA THR A 386 6.19 -14.86 23.80
C THR A 386 5.35 -14.89 22.54
N ARG A 387 4.15 -14.30 22.59
CA ARG A 387 3.34 -14.07 21.40
C ARG A 387 3.89 -12.86 20.65
N LEU A 388 4.26 -13.04 19.38
CA LEU A 388 4.71 -11.95 18.52
C LEU A 388 3.50 -11.29 17.83
N GLY A 389 2.55 -12.11 17.37
CA GLY A 389 1.32 -11.63 16.75
C GLY A 389 0.48 -12.74 16.15
N VAL A 390 -0.58 -12.35 15.43
CA VAL A 390 -1.42 -13.26 14.63
C VAL A 390 -0.98 -13.14 13.18
N VAL A 391 -0.96 -14.25 12.45
CA VAL A 391 -0.73 -14.27 11.01
C VAL A 391 -1.80 -15.18 10.40
N ALA A 392 -2.64 -14.62 9.53
CA ALA A 392 -3.89 -15.24 9.09
C ALA A 392 -4.75 -15.75 10.28
N SER A 393 -4.94 -17.07 10.42
CA SER A 393 -5.70 -17.71 11.51
C SER A 393 -4.80 -18.34 12.59
N ARG A 394 -3.48 -18.14 12.50
CA ARG A 394 -2.45 -18.75 13.33
C ARG A 394 -1.74 -17.71 14.19
N GLN A 395 -1.01 -18.16 15.19
CA GLN A 395 -0.26 -17.32 16.10
C GLN A 395 1.24 -17.60 15.96
N MET A 396 2.01 -16.54 15.72
CA MET A 396 3.46 -16.59 15.74
C MET A 396 3.93 -16.47 17.20
N GLN A 397 4.74 -17.43 17.63
CA GLN A 397 5.29 -17.49 18.98
C GLN A 397 6.81 -17.67 18.91
N ALA A 398 7.52 -17.05 19.85
CA ALA A 398 8.95 -17.27 20.01
C ALA A 398 9.37 -17.37 21.47
N LYS A 399 10.51 -18.00 21.70
CA LYS A 399 11.09 -18.22 23.02
C LYS A 399 12.59 -18.09 22.93
N PHE A 400 13.17 -17.26 23.80
CA PHE A 400 14.62 -17.17 23.92
C PHE A 400 15.23 -18.49 24.42
N GLY A 401 16.45 -18.76 23.95
CA GLY A 401 17.32 -19.76 24.55
C GLY A 401 17.64 -19.44 26.01
N PRO A 402 18.05 -20.44 26.80
CA PRO A 402 18.23 -20.30 28.25
C PRO A 402 19.32 -19.30 28.65
N ASP A 403 20.32 -19.09 27.80
CA ASP A 403 21.53 -18.32 28.10
C ASP A 403 21.57 -16.95 27.40
N VAL A 404 20.45 -16.49 26.85
CA VAL A 404 20.38 -15.22 26.11
C VAL A 404 20.42 -14.02 27.05
N VAL A 405 21.36 -13.12 26.78
CA VAL A 405 21.44 -11.79 27.42
C VAL A 405 21.57 -10.76 26.31
N LEU A 406 20.61 -9.85 26.20
CA LEU A 406 20.60 -8.78 25.19
C LEU A 406 21.37 -7.56 25.71
N LYS A 407 22.20 -6.92 24.89
CA LYS A 407 22.80 -5.62 25.26
C LYS A 407 21.75 -4.52 25.16
N ASP A 408 20.93 -4.53 24.11
CA ASP A 408 19.77 -3.64 24.04
C ASP A 408 18.67 -4.09 25.00
N GLN A 409 18.47 -3.30 26.05
CA GLN A 409 17.44 -3.52 27.07
C GLN A 409 16.05 -3.03 26.64
N SER A 410 15.95 -2.35 25.50
CA SER A 410 14.68 -1.86 24.95
C SER A 410 13.97 -2.89 24.07
N TYR A 411 14.72 -3.78 23.40
CA TYR A 411 14.18 -4.83 22.53
C TYR A 411 13.12 -5.71 23.21
N ARG A 412 12.02 -5.97 22.49
CA ARG A 412 10.93 -6.85 22.96
C ARG A 412 10.44 -7.74 21.81
N LEU A 413 10.51 -9.06 21.99
CA LEU A 413 9.90 -10.04 21.07
C LEU A 413 8.40 -9.74 20.80
N SER A 414 7.66 -9.26 21.79
CA SER A 414 6.23 -8.95 21.60
C SER A 414 5.95 -7.79 20.63
N ARG A 415 6.99 -7.10 20.14
CA ARG A 415 6.89 -5.97 19.20
C ARG A 415 7.70 -6.19 17.93
N SER A 416 8.26 -7.38 17.72
CA SER A 416 9.21 -7.62 16.63
C SER A 416 8.57 -8.14 15.34
N LEU A 417 7.26 -8.33 15.29
CA LEU A 417 6.57 -8.88 14.12
C LEU A 417 6.00 -7.77 13.24
N TYR A 418 6.49 -7.71 12.00
CA TYR A 418 6.01 -6.84 10.93
C TYR A 418 5.31 -7.70 9.88
N ARG A 419 4.13 -7.26 9.43
CA ARG A 419 3.41 -7.89 8.32
C ARG A 419 3.73 -7.12 7.06
N LEU A 420 4.14 -7.83 6.01
CA LEU A 420 4.59 -7.20 4.77
C LEU A 420 3.48 -7.14 3.69
N ASN A 421 2.28 -7.65 3.97
CA ASN A 421 1.14 -7.64 3.05
C ASN A 421 -0.04 -6.85 3.62
#